data_AF-A0AAV5R0L1-F1
#
_entry.id   AF-A0AAV5R0L1-F1
#
_cell.length_a   1.000
_cell.length_b   1.000
_cell.length_c   1.000
_cell.angle_alpha   90.00
_cell.angle_beta   90.00
_cell.angle_gamma   90.00
#
_symmetry.space_group_name_H-M   'P 1'
#
loop_
_entity.id
_entity.type
_entity.pdbx_description
1 polymer ?
#
loop_
_entity_poly.entity_id
_entity_poly.type
_entity_poly.pdbx_seq_one_letter_code
_entity_poly.pdbx_strand_id
1 'polypeptide(L)'
;MLDHNGTPHDYIHRIEQVLKQYPSRPSLAAAILSGQHVYSNSHKYPFSRSLLWKTSLLQIDISLSSTTNLPSINLINLRNHRNIYNDLICKIGIPWHLLPTDSIYYSSITSDSSNSSNINQNPIDDVEEDLTNLNISNLNTKRRLPKQSISNNDDPLSKTNLNSNSNSNSNSNLKSESDINILSMIIGDVERLFPEYPDMFIESKNDKIKMIEILYRYSKWINEQRLEQGLKQIGYVQGMHELCAVIYAVVKVELYDDTKDDDTNKDNKTNTINNLNMQIKEFLASKYFQHDVFAMFTQLMSPIVDKYFTSSGIVRESIFFDLKLHHIDHEQSSKYPGLATSLKNANIESQLWLTRWFRMLLTRELGLAYSVRIWDGLIAYACVGAMSDTVSDGHDISVLLPYVIILLILRIRSKLLQCLNKNISKICYDVGINGNSNGEMDLFDESEALSLLLHYPIDSNTTLSRSVSPEFDDDNKIDNNLEDNKDEPLVFRKSREKQSPFKRKLEKMLEIDKLPSSIDLFSDAALICGLSDSELNQFGPSLIEKYSKGDIYSLIKIIEKNNSSNNLFFNDILKSTKSWKFMSLSSSTTSSTASPKPSSQVKIDSNRSRLENRLQQRVHDRLKESTNK
;
A
#
# COMPACT_ATOMS: atom_id res chain seq x y z
N MET A 1 -19.95 5.44 4.47
CA MET A 1 -18.81 4.68 5.01
C MET A 1 -17.88 5.55 5.86
N LEU A 2 -17.62 6.79 5.45
CA LEU A 2 -17.49 7.91 6.39
C LEU A 2 -18.87 8.61 6.37
N ASP A 3 -19.79 8.18 7.23
CA ASP A 3 -21.16 8.72 7.21
C ASP A 3 -21.22 9.98 8.08
N HIS A 4 -21.18 11.15 7.42
CA HIS A 4 -21.28 12.47 8.07
C HIS A 4 -22.67 12.79 8.66
N ASN A 5 -23.61 11.84 8.64
CA ASN A 5 -25.02 12.05 8.98
C ASN A 5 -25.39 11.62 10.41
N GLY A 6 -24.41 11.34 11.28
CA GLY A 6 -24.64 11.12 12.71
C GLY A 6 -24.60 12.43 13.49
N THR A 7 -25.53 12.65 14.41
CA THR A 7 -25.42 13.75 15.37
C THR A 7 -24.32 13.45 16.40
N PRO A 8 -23.71 14.47 17.05
CA PRO A 8 -22.72 14.23 18.12
C PRO A 8 -23.24 13.31 19.25
N HIS A 9 -24.52 13.42 19.57
CA HIS A 9 -25.21 12.54 20.52
C HIS A 9 -25.31 11.08 20.05
N ASP A 10 -25.49 10.82 18.74
CA ASP A 10 -25.50 9.46 18.18
C ASP A 10 -24.15 8.74 18.32
N TYR A 11 -23.02 9.48 18.26
CA TYR A 11 -21.69 8.90 18.44
C TYR A 11 -21.41 8.52 19.90
N ILE A 12 -21.84 9.35 20.87
CA ILE A 12 -21.71 9.03 22.29
C ILE A 12 -22.54 7.77 22.62
N HIS A 13 -23.81 7.74 22.23
CA HIS A 13 -24.68 6.57 22.45
C HIS A 13 -24.14 5.32 21.72
N ARG A 14 -23.60 5.45 20.50
CA ARG A 14 -22.90 4.38 19.78
C ARG A 14 -21.76 3.78 20.61
N ILE A 15 -20.86 4.62 21.13
CA ILE A 15 -19.72 4.16 21.93
C ILE A 15 -20.19 3.49 23.23
N GLU A 16 -21.21 4.03 23.91
CA GLU A 16 -21.78 3.35 25.07
C GLU A 16 -22.29 1.94 24.76
N GLN A 17 -23.01 1.74 23.65
CA GLN A 17 -23.53 0.43 23.27
C GLN A 17 -22.40 -0.55 22.89
N VAL A 18 -21.39 -0.07 22.17
CA VAL A 18 -20.19 -0.88 21.84
C VAL A 18 -19.46 -1.31 23.11
N LEU A 19 -19.28 -0.41 24.09
CA LEU A 19 -18.62 -0.73 25.36
C LEU A 19 -19.45 -1.65 26.27
N LYS A 20 -20.80 -1.62 26.18
CA LYS A 20 -21.68 -2.58 26.87
C LYS A 20 -21.56 -3.99 26.28
N GLN A 21 -21.38 -4.10 24.96
CA GLN A 21 -21.22 -5.40 24.27
C GLN A 21 -19.79 -5.95 24.37
N TYR A 22 -18.78 -5.07 24.30
CA TYR A 22 -17.36 -5.41 24.30
C TYR A 22 -16.65 -4.64 25.43
N PRO A 23 -16.68 -5.17 26.67
CA PRO A 23 -16.28 -4.44 27.87
C PRO A 23 -14.77 -4.30 28.08
N SER A 24 -13.95 -4.78 27.14
CA SER A 24 -12.50 -4.65 27.20
C SER A 24 -11.91 -4.42 25.81
N ARG A 25 -10.75 -3.74 25.77
CA ARG A 25 -9.99 -3.45 24.55
C ARG A 25 -9.65 -4.74 23.75
N PRO A 26 -9.16 -5.85 24.36
CA PRO A 26 -8.98 -7.11 23.65
C PRO A 26 -10.28 -7.78 23.18
N SER A 27 -11.39 -7.63 23.92
CA SER A 27 -12.70 -8.18 23.53
C SER A 27 -13.23 -7.49 22.27
N LEU A 28 -13.11 -6.16 22.19
CA LEU A 28 -13.45 -5.39 20.99
C LEU A 28 -12.58 -5.82 19.81
N ALA A 29 -11.26 -5.91 19.98
CA ALA A 29 -10.33 -6.34 18.96
C ALA A 29 -10.62 -7.77 18.44
N ALA A 30 -10.92 -8.72 19.33
CA ALA A 30 -11.31 -10.08 18.95
C ALA A 30 -12.64 -10.13 18.15
N ALA A 31 -13.59 -9.24 18.44
CA ALA A 31 -14.85 -9.12 17.69
C ALA A 31 -14.66 -8.53 16.27
N ILE A 32 -13.56 -7.81 16.04
CA ILE A 32 -13.16 -7.31 14.72
C ILE A 32 -12.53 -8.44 13.91
N LEU A 33 -11.53 -9.12 14.47
CA LEU A 33 -10.84 -10.24 13.83
C LEU A 33 -11.78 -11.41 13.48
N SER A 34 -12.80 -11.66 14.30
CA SER A 34 -13.83 -12.68 14.05
C SER A 34 -15.00 -12.20 13.16
N GLY A 35 -15.02 -10.94 12.74
CA GLY A 35 -16.10 -10.38 11.92
C GLY A 35 -17.45 -10.23 12.63
N GLN A 36 -17.56 -10.50 13.93
CA GLN A 36 -18.80 -10.41 14.70
C GLN A 36 -19.47 -9.03 14.59
N HIS A 37 -18.67 -7.96 14.54
CA HIS A 37 -19.13 -6.58 14.35
C HIS A 37 -19.84 -6.33 13.00
N VAL A 38 -19.66 -7.20 11.99
CA VAL A 38 -20.35 -7.15 10.70
C VAL A 38 -21.54 -8.11 10.66
N TYR A 39 -21.38 -9.32 11.21
CA TYR A 39 -22.38 -10.40 11.08
C TYR A 39 -23.45 -10.41 12.18
N SER A 40 -23.42 -9.48 13.15
CA SER A 40 -24.45 -9.33 14.20
C SER A 40 -25.76 -8.73 13.64
N ASN A 41 -26.45 -9.48 12.78
CA ASN A 41 -27.72 -9.11 12.13
C ASN A 41 -28.89 -8.82 13.10
N SER A 42 -28.71 -9.01 14.42
CA SER A 42 -29.75 -8.80 15.44
C SER A 42 -29.69 -7.43 16.12
N HIS A 43 -28.56 -6.72 16.07
CA HIS A 43 -28.37 -5.47 16.79
C HIS A 43 -28.06 -4.31 15.84
N LYS A 44 -28.98 -3.35 15.80
CA LYS A 44 -28.97 -2.17 14.93
C LYS A 44 -27.97 -1.09 15.41
N TYR A 45 -26.82 -1.51 15.95
CA TYR A 45 -25.87 -0.63 16.63
C TYR A 45 -24.44 -0.72 16.05
N PRO A 46 -23.73 0.41 15.95
CA PRO A 46 -22.66 0.55 14.95
C PRO A 46 -21.25 0.37 15.53
N PHE A 47 -20.36 -0.23 14.73
CA PHE A 47 -18.92 -0.15 14.93
C PHE A 47 -18.45 1.32 15.02
N SER A 48 -17.68 1.67 16.06
CA SER A 48 -16.94 2.93 16.17
C SER A 48 -15.47 2.65 15.88
N ARG A 49 -14.93 3.35 14.88
CA ARG A 49 -13.54 3.16 14.46
C ARG A 49 -12.61 3.99 15.33
N SER A 50 -13.03 5.20 15.71
CA SER A 50 -12.24 6.04 16.60
C SER A 50 -12.01 5.36 17.96
N LEU A 51 -13.02 4.66 18.49
CA LEU A 51 -12.92 3.89 19.73
C LEU A 51 -11.86 2.79 19.63
N LEU A 52 -11.93 1.94 18.59
CA LEU A 52 -10.92 0.92 18.35
C LEU A 52 -9.52 1.53 18.25
N TRP A 53 -9.34 2.49 17.35
CA TRP A 53 -8.00 2.97 17.02
C TRP A 53 -7.36 3.72 18.18
N LYS A 54 -8.10 4.62 18.86
CA LYS A 54 -7.60 5.31 20.05
C LYS A 54 -7.30 4.32 21.18
N THR A 55 -8.19 3.37 21.48
CA THR A 55 -7.95 2.44 22.60
C THR A 55 -6.81 1.47 22.33
N SER A 56 -6.72 0.91 21.13
CA SER A 56 -5.64 0.00 20.72
C SER A 56 -4.29 0.71 20.63
N LEU A 57 -4.18 1.84 19.92
CA LEU A 57 -2.89 2.53 19.70
C LEU A 57 -2.39 3.26 20.96
N LEU A 58 -3.27 3.92 21.72
CA LEU A 58 -2.89 4.68 22.92
C LEU A 58 -2.94 3.84 24.20
N GLN A 59 -3.13 2.51 24.07
CA GLN A 59 -3.22 1.55 25.17
C GLN A 59 -4.17 2.04 26.29
N ILE A 60 -5.38 2.47 25.91
CA ILE A 60 -6.40 2.94 26.85
C ILE A 60 -7.20 1.73 27.32
N ASP A 61 -7.03 1.39 28.60
CA ASP A 61 -7.79 0.30 29.21
C ASP A 61 -9.24 0.69 29.48
N ILE A 62 -10.12 -0.27 29.21
CA ILE A 62 -11.54 -0.23 29.54
C ILE A 62 -11.72 -1.24 30.67
N SER A 63 -12.22 -0.77 31.82
CA SER A 63 -12.45 -1.62 32.99
C SER A 63 -13.93 -1.65 33.36
N LEU A 64 -14.44 -2.83 33.71
CA LEU A 64 -15.80 -2.98 34.21
C LEU A 64 -15.85 -2.65 35.71
N SER A 65 -16.73 -1.72 36.09
CA SER A 65 -16.94 -1.39 37.50
C SER A 65 -17.65 -2.54 38.22
N SER A 66 -16.96 -3.15 39.19
CA SER A 66 -17.48 -4.28 39.98
C SER A 66 -18.74 -3.99 40.79
N THR A 67 -19.10 -2.72 40.99
CA THR A 67 -20.27 -2.28 41.74
C THR A 67 -21.47 -1.91 40.87
N THR A 68 -21.28 -1.70 39.56
CA THR A 68 -22.32 -1.18 38.67
C THR A 68 -22.46 -1.94 37.34
N ASN A 69 -21.52 -2.83 37.01
CA ASN A 69 -21.40 -3.50 35.70
C ASN A 69 -21.35 -2.55 34.48
N LEU A 70 -21.15 -1.25 34.69
CA LEU A 70 -20.88 -0.30 33.60
C LEU A 70 -19.39 -0.34 33.24
N PRO A 71 -19.05 -0.22 31.94
CA PRO A 71 -17.68 0.02 31.50
C PRO A 71 -17.24 1.43 31.91
N SER A 72 -15.94 1.59 32.15
CA SER A 72 -15.28 2.86 32.43
C SER A 72 -13.95 2.94 31.69
N ILE A 73 -13.60 4.14 31.22
CA ILE A 73 -12.45 4.37 30.34
C ILE A 73 -11.32 4.99 31.15
N ASN A 74 -10.13 4.38 31.15
CA ASN A 74 -8.97 4.91 31.84
C ASN A 74 -8.26 6.02 31.02
N LEU A 75 -8.70 7.26 31.20
CA LEU A 75 -8.17 8.41 30.45
C LEU A 75 -6.76 8.89 30.86
N ILE A 76 -6.06 8.21 31.78
CA ILE A 76 -4.72 8.60 32.24
C ILE A 76 -3.71 8.59 31.08
N ASN A 77 -3.65 7.50 30.30
CA ASN A 77 -2.72 7.38 29.18
C ASN A 77 -3.01 8.44 28.10
N LEU A 78 -4.30 8.67 27.80
CA LEU A 78 -4.74 9.72 26.87
C LEU A 78 -4.27 11.12 27.31
N ARG A 79 -4.44 11.47 28.60
CA ARG A 79 -3.98 12.75 29.16
C ARG A 79 -2.45 12.88 29.13
N ASN A 80 -1.71 11.80 29.39
CA ASN A 80 -0.25 11.78 29.30
C ASN A 80 0.22 12.08 27.86
N HIS A 81 -0.37 11.43 26.86
CA HIS A 81 -0.06 11.73 25.45
C HIS A 81 -0.42 13.17 25.04
N ARG A 82 -1.57 13.69 25.52
CA ARG A 82 -1.97 15.09 25.31
C ARG A 82 -0.95 16.07 25.91
N ASN A 83 -0.40 15.78 27.09
CA ASN A 83 0.64 16.59 27.71
C ASN A 83 1.95 16.60 26.89
N ILE A 84 2.37 15.47 26.33
CA ILE A 84 3.55 15.40 25.44
C ILE A 84 3.37 16.34 24.24
N TYR A 85 2.19 16.36 23.59
CA TYR A 85 1.97 17.27 22.46
C TYR A 85 1.92 18.75 22.87
N ASN A 86 1.35 19.08 24.04
CA ASN A 86 1.40 20.45 24.59
C ASN A 86 2.84 20.93 24.80
N ASP A 87 3.69 20.09 25.37
CA ASP A 87 5.12 20.36 25.54
C ASP A 87 5.83 20.62 24.21
N LEU A 88 5.46 19.87 23.15
CA LEU A 88 6.02 20.03 21.81
C LEU A 88 5.53 21.29 21.09
N ILE A 89 4.28 21.73 21.31
CA ILE A 89 3.81 23.04 20.81
C ILE A 89 4.67 24.17 21.39
N CYS A 90 5.00 24.11 22.67
CA CYS A 90 5.83 25.12 23.34
C CYS A 90 7.30 25.07 22.92
N LYS A 91 7.86 23.88 22.66
CA LYS A 91 9.28 23.68 22.29
C LYS A 91 9.55 23.88 20.80
N ILE A 92 8.63 23.49 19.92
CA ILE A 92 8.82 23.39 18.47
C ILE A 92 7.88 24.38 17.77
N GLY A 93 8.34 25.62 17.66
CA GLY A 93 7.75 26.64 16.81
C GLY A 93 7.88 26.29 15.32
N ILE A 94 6.87 26.64 14.53
CA ILE A 94 6.87 26.41 13.07
C ILE A 94 7.30 27.71 12.37
N PRO A 95 8.28 27.67 11.45
CA PRO A 95 8.82 28.86 10.81
C PRO A 95 7.94 29.37 9.65
N TRP A 96 6.65 29.60 9.89
CA TRP A 96 5.70 30.13 8.90
C TRP A 96 6.15 31.47 8.27
N HIS A 97 6.94 32.25 9.02
CA HIS A 97 7.51 33.53 8.60
C HIS A 97 8.73 33.41 7.68
N LEU A 98 9.29 32.20 7.50
CA LEU A 98 10.40 31.93 6.57
C LEU A 98 9.93 31.35 5.23
N LEU A 99 8.61 31.16 5.05
CA LEU A 99 8.05 30.80 3.76
C LEU A 99 8.08 31.99 2.79
N PRO A 100 8.02 31.75 1.47
CA PRO A 100 7.79 32.81 0.48
C PRO A 100 6.50 33.58 0.80
N THR A 101 6.49 34.90 0.62
CA THR A 101 5.35 35.79 0.93
C THR A 101 4.11 35.51 0.09
N ASP A 102 4.31 34.88 -1.06
CA ASP A 102 3.34 34.36 -2.02
C ASP A 102 2.74 33.00 -1.61
N SER A 103 3.25 32.37 -0.54
CA SER A 103 2.69 31.13 0.01
C SER A 103 1.40 31.39 0.80
N ILE A 104 0.37 30.57 0.54
CA ILE A 104 -0.92 30.57 1.24
C ILE A 104 -0.77 30.38 2.77
N TYR A 105 0.35 29.81 3.23
CA TYR A 105 0.65 29.53 4.63
C TYR A 105 1.64 30.53 5.26
N TYR A 106 2.09 31.55 4.51
CA TYR A 106 2.94 32.60 5.06
C TYR A 106 2.24 33.33 6.20
N SER A 107 2.96 33.53 7.31
CA SER A 107 2.51 34.34 8.43
C SER A 107 3.63 35.32 8.81
N SER A 108 3.42 36.61 8.59
CA SER A 108 4.39 37.64 9.01
C SER A 108 4.53 37.66 10.53
N ILE A 109 5.75 37.88 11.05
CA ILE A 109 5.95 38.21 12.47
C ILE A 109 5.38 39.61 12.72
N THR A 110 4.12 39.69 13.14
CA THR A 110 3.55 40.92 13.72
C THR A 110 4.22 41.17 15.06
N SER A 111 5.00 42.24 15.16
CA SER A 111 5.77 42.60 16.35
C SER A 111 4.91 43.27 17.43
N ASP A 112 3.85 42.59 17.88
CA ASP A 112 3.02 43.03 19.00
C ASP A 112 3.19 42.09 20.20
N SER A 113 4.12 42.49 21.06
CA SER A 113 4.37 41.87 22.35
C SER A 113 3.31 42.26 23.37
N SER A 114 2.12 41.63 23.34
CA SER A 114 1.31 41.41 24.55
C SER A 114 0.19 40.39 24.37
N ASN A 115 0.08 39.49 25.36
CA ASN A 115 -1.07 38.65 25.71
C ASN A 115 -1.48 37.51 24.76
N SER A 116 -1.03 36.30 25.12
CA SER A 116 -1.76 35.07 24.84
C SER A 116 -3.10 35.04 25.56
N SER A 117 -4.22 34.97 24.84
CA SER A 117 -5.42 34.16 25.16
C SER A 117 -6.56 34.44 24.18
N ASN A 118 -7.42 33.43 23.96
CA ASN A 118 -8.65 33.48 23.16
C ASN A 118 -8.49 33.66 21.64
N ILE A 119 -8.35 32.54 20.91
CA ILE A 119 -8.84 32.45 19.53
C ILE A 119 -10.23 31.82 19.59
N ASN A 120 -11.24 32.68 19.56
CA ASN A 120 -12.63 32.28 19.39
C ASN A 120 -13.36 33.44 18.71
N GLN A 121 -13.48 33.45 17.38
CA GLN A 121 -14.57 34.10 16.64
C GLN A 121 -14.56 33.75 15.15
N ASN A 122 -15.75 33.83 14.57
CA ASN A 122 -16.11 33.50 13.19
C ASN A 122 -15.59 34.55 12.20
N PRO A 123 -15.52 34.24 10.89
CA PRO A 123 -15.38 35.27 9.87
C PRO A 123 -16.66 36.12 9.81
N ILE A 124 -16.48 37.44 9.68
CA ILE A 124 -17.50 38.38 9.21
C ILE A 124 -16.87 39.12 8.02
N ASP A 125 -17.74 39.46 7.07
CA ASP A 125 -17.45 40.04 5.76
C ASP A 125 -16.82 41.45 5.80
N ASP A 126 -16.55 41.96 4.58
CA ASP A 126 -16.16 43.32 4.23
C ASP A 126 -14.75 43.79 4.66
N VAL A 127 -13.86 44.00 3.67
CA VAL A 127 -13.47 45.34 3.19
C VAL A 127 -12.93 45.20 1.74
N GLU A 128 -13.77 45.46 0.74
CA GLU A 128 -13.34 45.85 -0.62
C GLU A 128 -13.61 47.34 -0.84
N GLU A 129 -13.11 48.20 0.07
CA GLU A 129 -13.22 49.65 -0.09
C GLU A 129 -12.11 50.38 0.68
N ASP A 130 -10.99 50.67 -0.01
CA ASP A 130 -10.18 51.90 0.22
C ASP A 130 -9.09 52.09 -0.86
N LEU A 131 -9.42 51.82 -2.12
CA LEU A 131 -8.68 52.33 -3.27
C LEU A 131 -9.33 53.62 -3.79
N THR A 132 -9.24 54.71 -3.02
CA THR A 132 -9.07 56.10 -3.52
C THR A 132 -9.17 57.09 -2.36
N ASN A 133 -8.06 57.73 -1.99
CA ASN A 133 -7.99 59.19 -1.78
C ASN A 133 -6.57 59.65 -1.40
N LEU A 134 -5.85 60.22 -2.39
CA LEU A 134 -5.04 61.44 -2.31
C LEU A 134 -3.93 61.56 -1.22
N ASN A 135 -2.74 62.11 -1.46
CA ASN A 135 -2.28 62.94 -2.58
C ASN A 135 -0.76 62.92 -2.70
N ILE A 136 -0.23 63.07 -3.92
CA ILE A 136 1.22 63.19 -4.15
C ILE A 136 1.64 64.65 -4.05
N SER A 137 2.43 65.00 -3.03
CA SER A 137 3.26 66.22 -3.07
C SER A 137 4.46 66.20 -2.13
N ASN A 138 5.66 66.14 -2.72
CA ASN A 138 6.92 66.75 -2.27
C ASN A 138 7.31 66.71 -0.77
N LEU A 139 8.42 66.04 -0.47
CA LEU A 139 9.68 66.75 -0.17
C LEU A 139 10.92 65.83 -0.21
N ASN A 140 12.06 66.44 -0.54
CA ASN A 140 13.33 65.77 -0.76
C ASN A 140 14.02 65.31 0.54
N THR A 141 14.64 64.13 0.54
CA THR A 141 15.99 63.95 1.13
C THR A 141 16.73 62.76 0.51
N LYS A 142 17.85 63.05 -0.17
CA LYS A 142 18.72 62.02 -0.78
C LYS A 142 19.53 61.31 0.31
N ARG A 143 19.49 59.98 0.36
CA ARG A 143 20.62 59.15 0.82
C ARG A 143 20.99 58.14 -0.27
N ARG A 144 22.30 57.95 -0.46
CA ARG A 144 22.90 57.23 -1.59
C ARG A 144 22.85 55.71 -1.37
N LEU A 145 22.52 54.96 -2.42
CA LEU A 145 22.87 53.55 -2.53
C LEU A 145 24.41 53.39 -2.60
N PRO A 146 25.03 52.49 -1.84
CA PRO A 146 26.45 52.18 -2.01
C PRO A 146 26.64 51.33 -3.28
N LYS A 147 27.53 51.78 -4.19
CA LYS A 147 28.04 50.93 -5.27
C LYS A 147 28.99 49.89 -4.66
N GLN A 148 28.67 48.60 -4.79
CA GLN A 148 29.68 47.56 -4.63
C GLN A 148 30.62 47.57 -5.84
N SER A 149 31.92 47.61 -5.58
CA SER A 149 32.96 47.35 -6.58
C SER A 149 33.19 45.85 -6.67
N ILE A 150 32.94 45.26 -7.83
CA ILE A 150 33.30 43.87 -8.12
C ILE A 150 34.83 43.77 -8.17
N SER A 151 35.43 43.02 -7.25
CA SER A 151 36.82 42.59 -7.34
C SER A 151 36.86 41.22 -8.04
N ASN A 152 37.48 41.16 -9.22
CA ASN A 152 37.63 39.92 -9.99
C ASN A 152 38.42 38.86 -9.20
N ASN A 153 37.75 37.94 -8.51
CA ASN A 153 38.31 36.68 -8.00
C ASN A 153 37.24 35.67 -7.49
N ASP A 154 36.02 35.71 -8.04
CA ASP A 154 34.99 34.70 -7.75
C ASP A 154 35.12 33.49 -8.69
N ASP A 155 36.13 32.66 -8.43
CA ASP A 155 36.16 31.26 -8.90
C ASP A 155 35.42 30.38 -7.87
N PRO A 156 34.29 29.73 -8.22
CA PRO A 156 33.49 28.95 -7.28
C PRO A 156 34.16 27.64 -6.81
N LEU A 157 35.36 27.28 -7.30
CA LEU A 157 36.05 26.03 -6.96
C LEU A 157 37.26 26.19 -6.02
N SER A 158 37.66 27.41 -5.62
CA SER A 158 38.90 27.63 -4.86
C SER A 158 38.70 27.99 -3.36
N LYS A 159 38.11 27.09 -2.56
CA LYS A 159 38.19 27.15 -1.07
C LYS A 159 38.58 25.83 -0.42
N THR A 160 39.85 25.48 -0.59
CA THR A 160 40.55 24.54 0.29
C THR A 160 40.71 25.11 1.71
N ASN A 161 40.45 24.27 2.71
CA ASN A 161 40.62 24.47 4.15
C ASN A 161 41.57 25.58 4.62
N LEU A 162 41.05 26.56 5.37
CA LEU A 162 41.77 27.32 6.40
C LEU A 162 40.82 27.66 7.55
N ASN A 163 41.13 27.21 8.77
CA ASN A 163 40.34 27.46 9.98
C ASN A 163 40.45 28.92 10.45
N SER A 164 39.33 29.56 10.78
CA SER A 164 39.30 30.78 11.61
C SER A 164 37.91 31.00 12.24
N ASN A 165 37.84 30.94 13.57
CA ASN A 165 36.66 31.09 14.44
C ASN A 165 35.57 32.09 13.99
N SER A 166 34.37 31.60 13.63
CA SER A 166 33.09 32.35 13.68
C SER A 166 31.83 31.45 13.56
N ASN A 167 31.84 30.25 14.14
CA ASN A 167 30.76 29.26 13.99
C ASN A 167 29.62 29.41 15.02
N SER A 168 28.74 30.39 14.80
CA SER A 168 27.37 30.39 15.34
C SER A 168 26.32 30.64 14.25
N ASN A 169 26.55 31.62 13.38
CA ASN A 169 25.62 31.99 12.31
C ASN A 169 25.58 30.99 11.13
N SER A 170 26.67 30.25 10.88
CA SER A 170 26.70 29.20 9.85
C SER A 170 25.73 28.07 10.17
N ASN A 171 25.76 27.55 11.41
CA ASN A 171 24.89 26.48 11.86
C ASN A 171 23.42 26.90 12.00
N SER A 172 23.12 28.15 12.37
CA SER A 172 21.73 28.64 12.42
C SER A 172 21.13 28.79 11.02
N ASN A 173 21.91 29.27 10.05
CA ASN A 173 21.45 29.44 8.67
C ASN A 173 21.24 28.07 8.00
N LEU A 174 22.20 27.14 8.14
CA LEU A 174 22.04 25.77 7.64
C LEU A 174 20.85 25.03 8.29
N LYS A 175 20.62 25.24 9.60
CA LYS A 175 19.46 24.64 10.29
C LYS A 175 18.15 25.25 9.79
N SER A 176 18.03 26.57 9.73
CA SER A 176 16.80 27.23 9.23
C SER A 176 16.51 26.90 7.76
N GLU A 177 17.53 26.80 6.90
CA GLU A 177 17.39 26.31 5.52
C GLU A 177 16.87 24.85 5.49
N SER A 178 17.40 23.97 6.35
CA SER A 178 16.88 22.59 6.49
C SER A 178 15.43 22.54 7.01
N ASP A 179 15.04 23.49 7.87
CA ASP A 179 13.71 23.59 8.47
C ASP A 179 12.68 24.05 7.42
N ILE A 180 13.02 25.05 6.60
CA ILE A 180 12.21 25.51 5.46
C ILE A 180 12.06 24.40 4.41
N ASN A 181 13.13 23.66 4.11
CA ASN A 181 13.09 22.57 3.14
C ASN A 181 12.15 21.44 3.60
N ILE A 182 12.20 21.05 4.88
CA ILE A 182 11.26 20.07 5.46
C ILE A 182 9.82 20.60 5.40
N LEU A 183 9.58 21.85 5.80
CA LEU A 183 8.25 22.44 5.79
C LEU A 183 7.66 22.52 4.36
N SER A 184 8.46 22.93 3.38
CA SER A 184 8.07 23.02 1.97
C SER A 184 7.74 21.65 1.37
N MET A 185 8.52 20.62 1.72
CA MET A 185 8.25 19.24 1.30
C MET A 185 6.94 18.70 1.90
N ILE A 186 6.67 19.00 3.18
CA ILE A 186 5.40 18.63 3.83
C ILE A 186 4.21 19.35 3.18
N ILE A 187 4.33 20.65 2.90
CA ILE A 187 3.26 21.43 2.24
C ILE A 187 2.93 20.83 0.87
N GLY A 188 3.92 20.65 -0.01
CA GLY A 188 3.69 20.14 -1.36
C GLY A 188 3.13 18.71 -1.39
N ASP A 189 3.38 17.91 -0.37
CA ASP A 189 2.75 16.59 -0.21
C ASP A 189 1.31 16.68 0.31
N VAL A 190 1.06 17.51 1.34
CA VAL A 190 -0.27 17.73 1.92
C VAL A 190 -1.26 18.31 0.90
N GLU A 191 -0.81 19.17 -0.01
CA GLU A 191 -1.69 19.78 -1.02
C GLU A 191 -2.18 18.82 -2.10
N ARG A 192 -1.48 17.69 -2.31
CA ARG A 192 -1.80 16.65 -3.31
C ARG A 192 -2.39 15.38 -2.68
N LEU A 193 -2.69 15.43 -1.39
CA LEU A 193 -3.19 14.32 -0.60
C LEU A 193 -4.64 13.95 -1.00
N PHE A 194 -4.86 12.66 -1.28
CA PHE A 194 -6.19 12.05 -1.52
C PHE A 194 -7.16 12.94 -2.35
N PRO A 195 -6.84 13.24 -3.63
CA PRO A 195 -7.70 14.08 -4.47
C PRO A 195 -9.10 13.50 -4.74
N GLU A 196 -9.29 12.23 -4.38
CA GLU A 196 -10.53 11.47 -4.39
C GLU A 196 -11.52 11.91 -3.30
N TYR A 197 -11.08 12.72 -2.31
CA TYR A 197 -11.87 13.23 -1.18
C TYR A 197 -11.59 14.74 -0.94
N PRO A 198 -11.96 15.64 -1.89
CA PRO A 198 -11.57 17.05 -1.85
C PRO A 198 -12.09 17.79 -0.62
N ASP A 199 -13.35 17.60 -0.24
CA ASP A 199 -14.02 18.23 0.91
C ASP A 199 -13.22 18.05 2.22
N MET A 200 -12.56 16.89 2.37
CA MET A 200 -11.88 16.50 3.61
C MET A 200 -10.41 16.92 3.65
N PHE A 201 -9.73 16.99 2.50
CA PHE A 201 -8.27 17.18 2.43
C PHE A 201 -7.79 18.35 1.55
N ILE A 202 -8.57 18.77 0.55
CA ILE A 202 -8.19 19.82 -0.42
C ILE A 202 -8.83 21.16 -0.09
N GLU A 203 -10.13 21.20 0.20
CA GLU A 203 -10.88 22.45 0.33
C GLU A 203 -10.58 23.19 1.65
N SER A 204 -10.44 22.44 2.74
CA SER A 204 -10.22 23.03 4.07
C SER A 204 -8.76 23.43 4.32
N LYS A 205 -8.46 24.73 4.16
CA LYS A 205 -7.17 25.33 4.54
C LYS A 205 -6.80 25.07 6.01
N ASN A 206 -7.79 25.10 6.92
CA ASN A 206 -7.56 24.87 8.35
C ASN A 206 -7.08 23.44 8.62
N ASP A 207 -7.67 22.44 7.95
CA ASP A 207 -7.25 21.05 8.11
C ASP A 207 -5.85 20.79 7.53
N LYS A 208 -5.53 21.39 6.37
CA LYS A 208 -4.17 21.36 5.82
C LYS A 208 -3.14 21.92 6.80
N ILE A 209 -3.39 23.10 7.37
CA ILE A 209 -2.51 23.72 8.37
C ILE A 209 -2.30 22.75 9.55
N LYS A 210 -3.39 22.26 10.17
CA LYS A 210 -3.32 21.33 11.32
C LYS A 210 -2.52 20.08 11.03
N MET A 211 -2.59 19.55 9.81
CA MET A 211 -1.85 18.36 9.39
C MET A 211 -0.37 18.65 9.10
N ILE A 212 -0.05 19.76 8.43
CA ILE A 212 1.33 20.26 8.25
C ILE A 212 1.98 20.46 9.63
N GLU A 213 1.25 21.05 10.57
CA GLU A 213 1.69 21.25 11.95
C GLU A 213 2.08 19.93 12.66
N ILE A 214 1.21 18.92 12.59
CA ILE A 214 1.43 17.60 13.18
C ILE A 214 2.66 16.93 12.57
N LEU A 215 2.75 16.91 11.23
CA LEU A 215 3.85 16.29 10.49
C LEU A 215 5.19 16.98 10.74
N TYR A 216 5.22 18.32 10.79
CA TYR A 216 6.44 19.08 11.06
C TYR A 216 6.94 18.83 12.50
N ARG A 217 6.06 18.95 13.51
CA ARG A 217 6.41 18.68 14.91
C ARG A 217 6.86 17.24 15.11
N TYR A 218 6.20 16.26 14.47
CA TYR A 218 6.63 14.86 14.48
C TYR A 218 8.05 14.70 13.90
N SER A 219 8.31 15.28 12.73
CA SER A 219 9.58 15.15 12.00
C SER A 219 10.77 15.76 12.77
N LYS A 220 10.53 16.76 13.62
CA LYS A 220 11.52 17.30 14.55
C LYS A 220 11.67 16.42 15.79
N TRP A 221 10.57 16.08 16.45
CA TRP A 221 10.57 15.24 17.66
C TRP A 221 11.24 13.88 17.44
N ILE A 222 10.92 13.18 16.35
CA ILE A 222 11.52 11.86 16.05
C ILE A 222 13.03 11.95 15.81
N ASN A 223 13.53 13.07 15.27
CA ASN A 223 14.97 13.28 15.07
C ASN A 223 15.70 13.58 16.39
N GLU A 224 15.06 14.29 17.31
CA GLU A 224 15.59 14.51 18.67
C GLU A 224 15.67 13.18 19.44
N GLN A 225 14.57 12.42 19.48
CA GLN A 225 14.52 11.11 20.14
C GLN A 225 15.51 10.10 19.56
N ARG A 226 15.67 10.06 18.23
CA ARG A 226 16.64 9.17 17.58
C ARG A 226 18.08 9.60 17.85
N LEU A 227 18.36 10.90 17.94
CA LEU A 227 19.68 11.41 18.28
C LEU A 227 20.07 11.04 19.72
N GLU A 228 19.13 11.14 20.67
CA GLU A 228 19.31 10.68 22.06
C GLU A 228 19.63 9.18 22.15
N GLN A 229 19.03 8.38 21.26
CA GLN A 229 19.28 6.94 21.14
C GLN A 229 20.54 6.58 20.30
N GLY A 230 21.27 7.57 19.76
CA GLY A 230 22.42 7.35 18.88
C GLY A 230 22.08 6.78 17.49
N LEU A 231 20.81 6.82 17.10
CA LEU A 231 20.31 6.32 15.82
C LEU A 231 20.41 7.39 14.71
N LYS A 232 20.46 6.93 13.46
CA LYS A 232 20.45 7.82 12.29
C LYS A 232 19.13 8.60 12.23
N GLN A 233 19.25 9.92 12.02
CA GLN A 233 18.12 10.81 11.74
C GLN A 233 17.38 10.39 10.45
N ILE A 234 16.05 10.53 10.46
CA ILE A 234 15.16 10.18 9.35
C ILE A 234 14.41 11.42 8.87
N GLY A 235 13.91 12.25 9.80
CA GLY A 235 13.09 13.42 9.51
C GLY A 235 11.78 13.05 8.85
N TYR A 236 11.29 13.98 8.02
CA TYR A 236 10.13 13.75 7.18
C TYR A 236 10.50 12.88 5.98
N VAL A 237 9.65 11.90 5.66
CA VAL A 237 9.78 11.08 4.44
C VAL A 237 8.42 11.04 3.74
N GLN A 238 8.44 11.14 2.41
CA GLN A 238 7.23 11.13 1.59
C GLN A 238 6.31 9.95 1.96
N GLY A 239 5.04 10.29 2.18
CA GLY A 239 3.95 9.37 2.50
C GLY A 239 3.70 9.13 4.00
N MET A 240 4.54 9.67 4.89
CA MET A 240 4.12 9.92 6.28
C MET A 240 2.85 10.77 6.33
N HIS A 241 2.66 11.68 5.36
CA HIS A 241 1.44 12.48 5.18
C HIS A 241 0.19 11.63 4.94
N GLU A 242 0.27 10.57 4.13
CA GLU A 242 -0.87 9.67 3.90
C GLU A 242 -1.26 8.96 5.19
N LEU A 243 -0.27 8.43 5.93
CA LEU A 243 -0.54 7.72 7.17
C LEU A 243 -1.19 8.61 8.23
N CYS A 244 -0.68 9.84 8.39
CA CYS A 244 -1.27 10.86 9.26
C CYS A 244 -2.69 11.23 8.82
N ALA A 245 -2.93 11.37 7.51
CA ALA A 245 -4.22 11.73 6.95
C ALA A 245 -5.31 10.67 7.18
N VAL A 246 -4.97 9.37 7.12
CA VAL A 246 -5.93 8.30 7.43
C VAL A 246 -6.40 8.42 8.89
N ILE A 247 -5.47 8.60 9.83
CA ILE A 247 -5.79 8.81 11.26
C ILE A 247 -6.62 10.10 11.43
N TYR A 248 -6.21 11.19 10.78
CA TYR A 248 -6.90 12.48 10.82
C TYR A 248 -8.37 12.35 10.41
N ALA A 249 -8.65 11.70 9.28
CA ALA A 249 -10.00 11.46 8.78
C ALA A 249 -10.84 10.60 9.74
N VAL A 250 -10.27 9.49 10.23
CA VAL A 250 -10.96 8.58 11.15
C VAL A 250 -11.36 9.27 12.46
N VAL A 251 -10.47 10.09 13.03
CA VAL A 251 -10.77 10.83 14.26
C VAL A 251 -11.76 11.98 13.98
N LYS A 252 -11.59 12.72 12.88
CA LYS A 252 -12.42 13.90 12.53
C LYS A 252 -13.91 13.57 12.39
N VAL A 253 -14.26 12.39 11.88
CA VAL A 253 -15.66 11.96 11.66
C VAL A 253 -16.43 11.72 12.96
N GLU A 254 -15.76 11.33 14.04
CA GLU A 254 -16.40 10.99 15.32
C GLU A 254 -16.15 12.06 16.40
N LEU A 255 -15.77 13.30 16.03
CA LEU A 255 -15.52 14.39 16.98
C LEU A 255 -16.78 14.90 17.69
N TYR A 256 -16.60 15.33 18.93
CA TYR A 256 -17.60 16.03 19.74
C TYR A 256 -17.16 17.48 20.01
N ASP A 257 -18.00 18.44 19.62
CA ASP A 257 -17.84 19.87 19.95
C ASP A 257 -18.73 20.23 21.15
N ASP A 258 -18.13 20.58 22.29
CA ASP A 258 -18.89 21.00 23.49
C ASP A 258 -19.78 22.24 23.24
N THR A 259 -19.44 23.08 22.25
CA THR A 259 -20.08 24.39 21.99
C THR A 259 -21.47 24.31 21.34
N LYS A 260 -22.03 23.11 21.12
CA LYS A 260 -23.31 22.91 20.40
C LYS A 260 -24.49 22.48 21.30
N ASP A 261 -24.23 22.12 22.56
CA ASP A 261 -25.21 21.46 23.46
C ASP A 261 -25.49 22.25 24.77
N ASP A 262 -25.30 23.59 24.80
CA ASP A 262 -25.49 24.39 26.03
C ASP A 262 -26.98 24.58 26.43
N ASP A 263 -27.92 24.25 25.53
CA ASP A 263 -29.37 24.31 25.77
C ASP A 263 -30.04 22.93 25.60
N THR A 264 -30.06 22.11 26.66
CA THR A 264 -31.28 21.51 27.25
C THR A 264 -31.00 20.52 28.40
N ASN A 265 -31.95 20.46 29.35
CA ASN A 265 -32.16 19.39 30.34
C ASN A 265 -31.15 19.24 31.51
N LYS A 266 -31.28 20.15 32.49
CA LYS A 266 -30.94 19.91 33.90
C LYS A 266 -31.91 18.92 34.56
N ASP A 267 -31.84 17.63 34.24
CA ASP A 267 -32.61 16.58 34.94
C ASP A 267 -31.74 15.70 35.86
N ASN A 268 -31.89 15.96 37.16
CA ASN A 268 -31.03 15.43 38.24
C ASN A 268 -31.33 13.96 38.62
N LYS A 269 -31.12 12.98 37.73
CA LYS A 269 -31.44 11.56 38.05
C LYS A 269 -30.40 10.46 37.76
N THR A 270 -29.22 10.74 37.20
CA THR A 270 -28.33 9.67 36.69
C THR A 270 -26.82 9.85 36.96
N ASN A 271 -26.40 10.08 38.20
CA ASN A 271 -24.99 10.35 38.57
C ASN A 271 -23.94 9.37 37.98
N THR A 272 -24.26 8.08 37.78
CA THR A 272 -23.33 7.08 37.22
C THR A 272 -23.24 7.11 35.69
N ILE A 273 -24.38 7.23 34.99
CA ILE A 273 -24.42 7.33 33.52
C ILE A 273 -23.79 8.66 33.08
N ASN A 274 -23.94 9.71 33.88
CA ASN A 274 -23.27 11.00 33.66
C ASN A 274 -21.74 10.85 33.67
N ASN A 275 -21.15 9.95 34.47
CA ASN A 275 -19.70 9.75 34.52
C ASN A 275 -19.15 9.13 33.22
N LEU A 276 -19.78 8.04 32.72
CA LEU A 276 -19.36 7.43 31.45
C LEU A 276 -19.57 8.39 30.27
N ASN A 277 -20.68 9.13 30.23
CA ASN A 277 -20.90 10.13 29.19
C ASN A 277 -19.84 11.24 29.22
N MET A 278 -19.47 11.74 30.40
CA MET A 278 -18.39 12.73 30.53
C MET A 278 -17.02 12.17 30.09
N GLN A 279 -16.73 10.89 30.38
CA GLN A 279 -15.52 10.22 29.88
C GLN A 279 -15.50 10.10 28.36
N ILE A 280 -16.64 9.74 27.74
CA ILE A 280 -16.76 9.65 26.27
C ILE A 280 -16.67 11.04 25.63
N LYS A 281 -17.26 12.09 26.23
CA LYS A 281 -17.09 13.47 25.78
C LYS A 281 -15.62 13.90 25.80
N GLU A 282 -14.88 13.66 26.90
CA GLU A 282 -13.44 13.95 26.96
C GLU A 282 -12.61 13.15 25.94
N PHE A 283 -13.03 11.91 25.64
CA PHE A 283 -12.40 11.02 24.66
C PHE A 283 -12.63 11.47 23.21
N LEU A 284 -13.76 12.11 22.89
CA LEU A 284 -14.11 12.63 21.57
C LEU A 284 -13.88 14.15 21.41
N ALA A 285 -13.46 14.85 22.47
CA ALA A 285 -13.38 16.31 22.53
C ALA A 285 -12.52 16.94 21.41
N SER A 286 -13.17 17.75 20.58
CA SER A 286 -12.60 18.54 19.47
C SER A 286 -11.37 19.38 19.87
N LYS A 287 -11.35 19.90 21.11
CA LYS A 287 -10.22 20.64 21.69
C LYS A 287 -8.88 19.89 21.64
N TYR A 288 -8.89 18.57 21.77
CA TYR A 288 -7.68 17.73 21.82
C TYR A 288 -7.42 16.98 20.51
N PHE A 289 -8.09 17.38 19.42
CA PHE A 289 -8.03 16.66 18.15
C PHE A 289 -6.60 16.53 17.58
N GLN A 290 -5.81 17.63 17.53
CA GLN A 290 -4.42 17.56 17.04
C GLN A 290 -3.55 16.69 17.96
N HIS A 291 -3.75 16.77 19.27
CA HIS A 291 -3.03 15.97 20.28
C HIS A 291 -3.28 14.49 20.09
N ASP A 292 -4.54 14.09 19.92
CA ASP A 292 -4.95 12.70 19.76
C ASP A 292 -4.45 12.14 18.42
N VAL A 293 -4.54 12.90 17.32
CA VAL A 293 -4.00 12.49 16.01
C VAL A 293 -2.47 12.34 16.08
N PHE A 294 -1.74 13.28 16.69
CA PHE A 294 -0.29 13.17 16.88
C PHE A 294 0.09 11.94 17.73
N ALA A 295 -0.65 11.70 18.83
CA ALA A 295 -0.43 10.55 19.70
C ALA A 295 -0.66 9.22 18.96
N MET A 296 -1.78 9.10 18.23
CA MET A 296 -2.07 7.90 17.44
C MET A 296 -1.06 7.70 16.32
N PHE A 297 -0.63 8.78 15.66
CA PHE A 297 0.37 8.74 14.59
C PHE A 297 1.75 8.34 15.11
N THR A 298 2.20 8.86 16.27
CA THR A 298 3.47 8.45 16.88
C THR A 298 3.48 6.96 17.26
N GLN A 299 2.38 6.44 17.82
CA GLN A 299 2.25 5.01 18.14
C GLN A 299 2.19 4.14 16.88
N LEU A 300 1.44 4.55 15.85
CA LEU A 300 1.41 3.88 14.54
C LEU A 300 2.80 3.82 13.90
N MET A 301 3.54 4.93 13.95
CA MET A 301 4.86 5.06 13.32
C MET A 301 5.97 4.28 14.03
N SER A 302 5.86 4.06 15.34
CA SER A 302 6.89 3.43 16.18
C SER A 302 7.43 2.10 15.61
N PRO A 303 6.61 1.07 15.32
CA PRO A 303 7.11 -0.19 14.76
C PRO A 303 7.47 -0.12 13.28
N ILE A 304 6.91 0.82 12.50
CA ILE A 304 7.06 0.87 11.04
C ILE A 304 8.19 1.78 10.56
N VAL A 305 8.63 2.75 11.37
CA VAL A 305 9.63 3.75 10.95
C VAL A 305 10.96 3.10 10.56
N ASP A 306 11.49 2.21 11.40
CA ASP A 306 12.75 1.54 11.11
C ASP A 306 12.60 0.45 10.04
N LYS A 307 11.45 -0.23 9.99
CA LYS A 307 11.17 -1.31 9.01
C LYS A 307 10.94 -0.79 7.60
N TYR A 308 10.16 0.26 7.41
CA TYR A 308 9.69 0.66 6.07
C TYR A 308 10.29 1.98 5.58
N PHE A 309 10.66 2.90 6.48
CA PHE A 309 11.20 4.21 6.08
C PHE A 309 12.73 4.24 5.96
N THR A 310 13.46 3.30 6.58
CA THR A 310 14.91 3.14 6.36
C THR A 310 15.23 2.22 5.16
N SER A 311 16.31 2.53 4.43
CA SER A 311 16.78 1.70 3.30
C SER A 311 17.17 0.28 3.73
N SER A 312 17.74 0.12 4.92
CA SER A 312 18.11 -1.18 5.48
C SER A 312 16.90 -2.00 5.94
N GLY A 313 15.87 -1.34 6.46
CA GLY A 313 14.62 -1.97 6.85
C GLY A 313 13.89 -2.52 5.63
N ILE A 314 13.64 -1.70 4.62
CA ILE A 314 12.82 -2.10 3.47
C ILE A 314 13.44 -3.28 2.70
N VAL A 315 14.77 -3.34 2.61
CA VAL A 315 15.50 -4.49 2.06
C VAL A 315 15.25 -5.75 2.88
N ARG A 316 15.34 -5.68 4.22
CA ARG A 316 15.10 -6.82 5.11
C ARG A 316 13.67 -7.34 5.00
N GLU A 317 12.69 -6.43 5.01
CA GLU A 317 11.27 -6.76 4.91
C GLU A 317 10.92 -7.34 3.53
N SER A 318 11.56 -6.86 2.46
CA SER A 318 11.42 -7.43 1.11
C SER A 318 12.00 -8.84 1.02
N ILE A 319 13.18 -9.10 1.60
CA ILE A 319 13.77 -10.44 1.67
C ILE A 319 12.88 -11.39 2.48
N PHE A 320 12.33 -10.93 3.62
CA PHE A 320 11.39 -11.72 4.42
C PHE A 320 10.13 -12.07 3.63
N PHE A 321 9.55 -11.09 2.93
CA PHE A 321 8.42 -11.28 2.04
C PHE A 321 8.72 -12.33 0.95
N ASP A 322 9.85 -12.20 0.25
CA ASP A 322 10.23 -13.10 -0.84
C ASP A 322 10.40 -14.55 -0.37
N LEU A 323 10.98 -14.75 0.83
CA LEU A 323 11.11 -16.08 1.45
C LEU A 323 9.73 -16.68 1.77
N LYS A 324 8.83 -15.91 2.40
CA LYS A 324 7.48 -16.39 2.73
C LYS A 324 6.63 -16.64 1.47
N LEU A 325 6.76 -15.81 0.44
CA LEU A 325 6.12 -16.03 -0.86
C LEU A 325 6.66 -17.30 -1.55
N HIS A 326 7.97 -17.57 -1.49
CA HIS A 326 8.57 -18.79 -2.03
C HIS A 326 8.07 -20.05 -1.31
N HIS A 327 7.82 -20.00 0.00
CA HIS A 327 7.23 -21.11 0.74
C HIS A 327 5.76 -21.36 0.38
N ILE A 328 4.99 -20.31 0.15
CA ILE A 328 3.56 -20.41 -0.21
C ILE A 328 3.35 -20.81 -1.68
N ASP A 329 4.18 -20.33 -2.60
CA ASP A 329 4.16 -20.70 -4.03
C ASP A 329 5.46 -21.42 -4.44
N HIS A 330 5.65 -22.62 -3.90
CA HIS A 330 6.85 -23.42 -4.11
C HIS A 330 7.05 -23.83 -5.59
N GLU A 331 8.29 -23.70 -6.08
CA GLU A 331 8.66 -24.11 -7.44
C GLU A 331 8.40 -25.60 -7.69
N GLN A 332 7.61 -25.92 -8.71
CA GLN A 332 7.28 -27.30 -9.05
C GLN A 332 8.34 -27.92 -9.98
N SER A 333 8.98 -27.10 -10.82
CA SER A 333 10.14 -27.43 -11.66
C SER A 333 10.66 -26.18 -12.35
N SER A 334 11.85 -26.23 -12.96
CA SER A 334 12.40 -25.13 -13.79
C SER A 334 11.49 -24.67 -14.94
N LYS A 335 10.52 -25.50 -15.39
CA LYS A 335 9.49 -25.11 -16.39
C LYS A 335 8.30 -24.37 -15.77
N TYR A 336 8.05 -24.63 -14.49
CA TYR A 336 6.91 -24.17 -13.69
C TYR A 336 7.39 -23.54 -12.36
N PRO A 337 8.14 -22.41 -12.44
CA PRO A 337 8.60 -21.66 -11.27
C PRO A 337 7.45 -21.01 -10.52
N GLY A 338 7.59 -20.85 -9.20
CA GLY A 338 6.70 -20.02 -8.39
C GLY A 338 6.87 -18.53 -8.68
N LEU A 339 5.96 -17.70 -8.13
CA LEU A 339 6.00 -16.23 -8.24
C LEU A 339 7.35 -15.62 -7.86
N ALA A 340 7.88 -15.96 -6.67
CA ALA A 340 9.15 -15.39 -6.18
C ALA A 340 10.33 -15.70 -7.12
N THR A 341 10.44 -16.95 -7.59
CA THR A 341 11.45 -17.34 -8.59
C THR A 341 11.22 -16.65 -9.93
N SER A 342 9.96 -16.46 -10.35
CA SER A 342 9.61 -15.81 -11.62
C SER A 342 9.97 -14.32 -11.63
N LEU A 343 9.65 -13.59 -10.56
CA LEU A 343 10.02 -12.18 -10.38
C LEU A 343 11.55 -12.00 -10.39
N LYS A 344 12.25 -12.87 -9.65
CA LYS A 344 13.72 -12.87 -9.62
C LYS A 344 14.35 -13.15 -10.99
N ASN A 345 13.79 -14.08 -11.77
CA ASN A 345 14.27 -14.40 -13.12
C ASN A 345 14.05 -13.25 -14.12
N ALA A 346 13.01 -12.43 -13.90
CA ALA A 346 12.73 -11.20 -14.65
C ALA A 346 13.47 -9.96 -14.10
N ASN A 347 14.37 -10.12 -13.11
CA ASN A 347 15.07 -9.04 -12.41
C ASN A 347 14.14 -7.99 -11.76
N ILE A 348 12.88 -8.33 -11.46
CA ILE A 348 11.95 -7.46 -10.76
C ILE A 348 12.21 -7.61 -9.25
N GLU A 349 13.01 -6.71 -8.70
CA GLU A 349 13.32 -6.70 -7.27
C GLU A 349 12.08 -6.26 -6.44
N SER A 350 11.69 -7.08 -5.46
CA SER A 350 10.47 -6.84 -4.69
C SER A 350 10.46 -5.50 -3.96
N GLN A 351 11.63 -4.99 -3.54
CA GLN A 351 11.77 -3.68 -2.89
C GLN A 351 11.22 -2.50 -3.72
N LEU A 352 11.24 -2.59 -5.06
CA LEU A 352 10.85 -1.48 -5.96
C LEU A 352 9.36 -1.13 -5.84
N TRP A 353 8.51 -2.13 -5.63
CA TRP A 353 7.07 -1.95 -5.46
C TRP A 353 6.66 -2.07 -3.99
N LEU A 354 7.27 -2.98 -3.22
CA LEU A 354 6.99 -3.13 -1.78
C LEU A 354 7.28 -1.87 -0.98
N THR A 355 8.25 -1.03 -1.37
CA THR A 355 8.52 0.24 -0.66
C THR A 355 7.27 1.13 -0.56
N ARG A 356 6.44 1.16 -1.60
CA ARG A 356 5.19 1.93 -1.59
C ARG A 356 4.11 1.23 -0.79
N TRP A 357 3.89 -0.06 -1.05
CA TRP A 357 2.86 -0.88 -0.39
C TRP A 357 3.04 -0.91 1.14
N PHE A 358 4.28 -1.10 1.62
CA PHE A 358 4.60 -1.10 3.04
C PHE A 358 4.55 0.31 3.67
N ARG A 359 5.20 1.32 3.07
CA ARG A 359 5.22 2.67 3.67
C ARG A 359 3.84 3.31 3.72
N MET A 360 2.97 3.04 2.75
CA MET A 360 1.62 3.61 2.66
C MET A 360 0.56 2.74 3.34
N LEU A 361 0.93 1.58 3.91
CA LEU A 361 0.00 0.59 4.47
C LEU A 361 -1.21 0.34 3.53
N LEU A 362 -0.90 0.16 2.24
CA LEU A 362 -1.84 -0.15 1.14
C LEU A 362 -2.88 0.93 0.76
N THR A 363 -2.73 2.20 1.17
CA THR A 363 -3.68 3.29 0.80
C THR A 363 -3.75 3.61 -0.69
N ARG A 364 -2.66 3.37 -1.44
CA ARG A 364 -2.55 3.67 -2.89
C ARG A 364 -3.01 2.49 -3.75
N GLU A 365 -2.94 1.28 -3.22
CA GLU A 365 -3.16 0.00 -3.88
C GLU A 365 -4.61 -0.48 -3.82
N LEU A 366 -5.33 -0.11 -2.76
CA LEU A 366 -6.69 -0.61 -2.47
C LEU A 366 -7.72 0.53 -2.33
N GLY A 367 -7.25 1.79 -2.34
CA GLY A 367 -8.07 2.97 -2.10
C GLY A 367 -8.46 3.14 -0.63
N LEU A 368 -8.62 4.39 -0.18
CA LEU A 368 -8.80 4.76 1.23
C LEU A 368 -9.88 3.93 1.94
N ALA A 369 -11.03 3.72 1.28
CA ALA A 369 -12.15 2.98 1.86
C ALA A 369 -11.78 1.54 2.23
N TYR A 370 -11.11 0.79 1.35
CA TYR A 370 -10.74 -0.60 1.65
C TYR A 370 -9.55 -0.65 2.61
N SER A 371 -8.54 0.22 2.42
CA SER A 371 -7.36 0.27 3.28
C SER A 371 -7.69 0.61 4.73
N VAL A 372 -8.69 1.45 4.99
CA VAL A 372 -9.18 1.71 6.37
C VAL A 372 -9.73 0.45 7.04
N ARG A 373 -10.42 -0.45 6.30
CA ARG A 373 -10.83 -1.77 6.84
C ARG A 373 -9.64 -2.71 7.06
N ILE A 374 -8.58 -2.56 6.27
CA ILE A 374 -7.31 -3.26 6.50
C ILE A 374 -6.67 -2.76 7.81
N TRP A 375 -6.66 -1.46 8.06
CA TRP A 375 -6.12 -0.92 9.29
C TRP A 375 -6.92 -1.33 10.53
N ASP A 376 -8.25 -1.46 10.43
CA ASP A 376 -9.09 -2.03 11.51
C ASP A 376 -8.58 -3.41 11.95
N GLY A 377 -8.26 -4.30 10.99
CA GLY A 377 -7.74 -5.64 11.27
C GLY A 377 -6.30 -5.66 11.77
N LEU A 378 -5.41 -4.83 11.20
CA LEU A 378 -4.01 -4.72 11.64
C LEU A 378 -3.91 -4.21 13.08
N ILE A 379 -4.67 -3.16 13.42
CA ILE A 379 -4.71 -2.56 14.76
C ILE A 379 -5.36 -3.52 15.76
N ALA A 380 -6.44 -4.21 15.38
CA ALA A 380 -7.05 -5.26 16.20
C ALA A 380 -6.08 -6.44 16.45
N TYR A 381 -5.34 -6.88 15.44
CA TYR A 381 -4.36 -7.95 15.58
C TYR A 381 -3.21 -7.55 16.52
N ALA A 382 -2.61 -6.38 16.33
CA ALA A 382 -1.59 -5.83 17.24
C ALA A 382 -2.10 -5.65 18.67
N CYS A 383 -3.41 -5.47 18.85
CA CYS A 383 -4.02 -5.37 20.17
C CYS A 383 -4.22 -6.73 20.88
N VAL A 384 -4.43 -7.81 20.14
CA VAL A 384 -4.66 -9.18 20.69
C VAL A 384 -3.36 -9.99 20.75
N GLY A 385 -2.52 -9.90 19.72
CA GLY A 385 -1.19 -10.54 19.68
C GLY A 385 -0.27 -10.09 20.81
N ALA A 386 -0.52 -8.89 21.37
CA ALA A 386 0.10 -8.41 22.60
C ALA A 386 -0.08 -9.31 23.84
N MET A 387 -1.00 -10.28 23.80
CA MET A 387 -1.24 -11.22 24.91
C MET A 387 -0.59 -12.59 24.70
N SER A 388 0.10 -12.83 23.59
CA SER A 388 0.87 -14.07 23.33
C SER A 388 2.37 -13.80 23.33
N ASP A 389 3.02 -14.06 24.47
CA ASP A 389 4.45 -13.87 24.74
C ASP A 389 5.38 -14.27 23.57
N THR A 390 5.92 -13.29 22.84
CA THR A 390 7.15 -13.46 22.04
C THR A 390 7.92 -12.14 21.86
N VAL A 391 8.90 -11.91 22.75
CA VAL A 391 10.16 -11.13 22.54
C VAL A 391 10.04 -9.61 22.25
N SER A 392 8.87 -9.09 21.91
CA SER A 392 8.59 -7.67 21.70
C SER A 392 7.31 -7.27 22.40
N ASP A 393 7.21 -6.02 22.89
CA ASP A 393 6.10 -5.50 23.72
C ASP A 393 4.77 -5.29 22.95
N GLY A 394 4.32 -6.35 22.29
CA GLY A 394 2.96 -6.65 21.88
C GLY A 394 2.31 -5.87 20.75
N HIS A 395 2.62 -4.58 20.58
CA HIS A 395 1.77 -3.64 19.84
C HIS A 395 2.28 -3.34 18.42
N ASP A 396 2.73 -4.36 17.69
CA ASP A 396 3.31 -4.21 16.36
C ASP A 396 2.29 -4.46 15.24
N ILE A 397 1.75 -3.37 14.67
CA ILE A 397 0.83 -3.38 13.53
C ILE A 397 1.43 -3.94 12.23
N SER A 398 2.75 -4.02 12.13
CA SER A 398 3.45 -4.38 10.89
C SER A 398 3.53 -5.91 10.70
N VAL A 399 3.33 -6.69 11.76
CA VAL A 399 3.53 -8.16 11.76
C VAL A 399 2.72 -8.86 10.68
N LEU A 400 1.44 -8.49 10.52
CA LEU A 400 0.55 -9.15 9.58
C LEU A 400 0.63 -8.64 8.15
N LEU A 401 1.23 -7.47 7.95
CA LEU A 401 1.19 -6.76 6.66
C LEU A 401 1.87 -7.55 5.51
N PRO A 402 3.06 -8.16 5.67
CA PRO A 402 3.65 -8.99 4.61
C PRO A 402 2.72 -10.12 4.17
N TYR A 403 2.00 -10.75 5.11
CA TYR A 403 1.08 -11.85 4.83
C TYR A 403 -0.18 -11.39 4.09
N VAL A 404 -0.75 -10.24 4.48
CA VAL A 404 -1.83 -9.58 3.73
C VAL A 404 -1.39 -9.29 2.29
N ILE A 405 -0.16 -8.80 2.09
CA ILE A 405 0.39 -8.55 0.76
C ILE A 405 0.55 -9.84 -0.04
N ILE A 406 1.03 -10.95 0.55
CA ILE A 406 1.15 -12.24 -0.14
C ILE A 406 -0.21 -12.68 -0.68
N LEU A 407 -1.28 -12.61 0.12
CA LEU A 407 -2.63 -12.99 -0.31
C LEU A 407 -3.16 -12.10 -1.45
N LEU A 408 -2.86 -10.79 -1.41
CA LEU A 408 -3.17 -9.86 -2.50
C LEU A 408 -2.38 -10.16 -3.79
N ILE A 409 -1.14 -10.63 -3.68
CA ILE A 409 -0.33 -11.08 -4.82
C ILE A 409 -0.86 -12.43 -5.35
N LEU A 410 -1.30 -13.36 -4.49
CA LEU A 410 -1.92 -14.60 -4.92
C LEU A 410 -3.19 -14.37 -5.76
N ARG A 411 -3.99 -13.35 -5.45
CA ARG A 411 -5.16 -12.93 -6.26
C ARG A 411 -4.81 -12.60 -7.72
N ILE A 412 -3.61 -12.06 -7.98
CA ILE A 412 -3.14 -11.71 -9.33
C ILE A 412 -2.13 -12.71 -9.90
N ARG A 413 -1.86 -13.82 -9.19
CA ARG A 413 -0.84 -14.83 -9.51
C ARG A 413 -0.88 -15.30 -10.95
N SER A 414 -2.05 -15.75 -11.42
CA SER A 414 -2.20 -16.35 -12.75
C SER A 414 -1.83 -15.38 -13.87
N LYS A 415 -2.18 -14.09 -13.71
CA LYS A 415 -1.84 -13.02 -14.66
C LYS A 415 -0.35 -12.64 -14.57
N LEU A 416 0.21 -12.49 -13.37
CA LEU A 416 1.66 -12.25 -13.20
C LEU A 416 2.49 -13.38 -13.83
N LEU A 417 2.15 -14.65 -13.59
CA LEU A 417 2.85 -15.79 -14.18
C LEU A 417 2.70 -15.84 -15.71
N GLN A 418 1.57 -15.37 -16.27
CA GLN A 418 1.39 -15.22 -17.72
C GLN A 418 2.42 -14.24 -18.31
N CYS A 419 2.62 -13.08 -17.68
CA CYS A 419 3.56 -12.05 -18.12
C CYS A 419 5.04 -12.48 -17.95
N LEU A 420 5.35 -13.18 -16.85
CA LEU A 420 6.72 -13.53 -16.45
C LEU A 420 7.26 -14.82 -17.08
N ASN A 421 6.42 -15.76 -17.51
CA ASN A 421 6.84 -17.07 -17.99
C ASN A 421 6.53 -17.28 -19.49
N LYS A 422 7.58 -17.29 -20.33
CA LYS A 422 7.53 -17.56 -21.79
C LYS A 422 6.59 -18.70 -22.17
N ASN A 423 6.62 -19.80 -21.40
CA ASN A 423 5.85 -21.00 -21.72
C ASN A 423 4.35 -20.77 -21.53
N ILE A 424 3.96 -20.01 -20.50
CA ILE A 424 2.56 -19.66 -20.25
C ILE A 424 2.08 -18.68 -21.33
N SER A 425 2.83 -17.60 -21.57
CA SER A 425 2.52 -16.61 -22.61
C SER A 425 2.32 -17.27 -23.98
N LYS A 426 3.26 -18.13 -24.40
CA LYS A 426 3.15 -18.89 -25.65
C LYS A 426 1.90 -19.79 -25.69
N ILE A 427 1.61 -20.54 -24.63
CA ILE A 427 0.43 -21.44 -24.61
C ILE A 427 -0.88 -20.63 -24.63
N CYS A 428 -0.92 -19.44 -24.01
CA CYS A 428 -2.05 -18.53 -24.12
C CYS A 428 -2.24 -18.07 -25.57
N TYR A 429 -1.17 -17.65 -26.24
CA TYR A 429 -1.19 -17.25 -27.65
C TYR A 429 -1.61 -18.39 -28.59
N ASP A 430 -1.04 -19.59 -28.42
CA ASP A 430 -1.38 -20.80 -29.20
C ASP A 430 -2.86 -21.22 -29.02
N VAL A 431 -3.49 -20.87 -27.89
CA VAL A 431 -4.92 -21.07 -27.59
C VAL A 431 -5.78 -19.88 -28.06
N GLY A 432 -5.16 -18.83 -28.61
CA GLY A 432 -5.82 -17.64 -29.14
C GLY A 432 -6.27 -16.64 -28.07
N ILE A 433 -5.59 -16.59 -26.92
CA ILE A 433 -5.72 -15.55 -25.89
C ILE A 433 -4.66 -14.48 -26.19
N ASN A 434 -5.06 -13.20 -26.18
CA ASN A 434 -4.23 -12.03 -26.52
C ASN A 434 -3.68 -12.00 -27.97
N GLY A 435 -4.34 -12.69 -28.91
CA GLY A 435 -4.00 -12.60 -30.33
C GLY A 435 -4.42 -11.27 -30.96
N ASN A 436 -3.55 -10.26 -30.92
CA ASN A 436 -3.66 -9.11 -31.82
C ASN A 436 -3.51 -9.56 -33.28
N SER A 437 -4.21 -8.90 -34.20
CA SER A 437 -4.17 -9.20 -35.65
C SER A 437 -2.82 -8.90 -36.32
N ASN A 438 -1.90 -8.27 -35.60
CA ASN A 438 -0.62 -7.78 -36.09
C ASN A 438 0.46 -8.67 -35.47
N GLY A 439 1.06 -9.54 -36.28
CA GLY A 439 1.84 -10.71 -35.83
C GLY A 439 3.24 -10.44 -35.29
N GLU A 440 3.44 -9.42 -34.46
CA GLU A 440 4.67 -9.26 -33.68
C GLU A 440 4.55 -9.98 -32.32
N MET A 441 5.64 -10.64 -31.93
CA MET A 441 5.63 -11.67 -30.90
C MET A 441 6.41 -11.23 -29.65
N ASP A 442 5.93 -10.19 -28.97
CA ASP A 442 6.46 -9.78 -27.67
C ASP A 442 6.09 -10.81 -26.59
N LEU A 443 6.91 -11.86 -26.53
CA LEU A 443 6.85 -12.99 -25.60
C LEU A 443 7.14 -12.62 -24.14
N PHE A 444 7.52 -11.36 -23.89
CA PHE A 444 7.86 -10.80 -22.59
C PHE A 444 7.14 -9.49 -22.40
N ASP A 445 6.39 -9.39 -21.31
CA ASP A 445 6.00 -8.09 -20.80
C ASP A 445 6.30 -8.01 -19.30
N GLU A 446 7.60 -7.96 -19.01
CA GLU A 446 8.12 -7.65 -17.66
C GLU A 446 7.67 -6.24 -17.22
N SER A 447 7.38 -5.35 -18.19
CA SER A 447 6.78 -4.05 -17.97
C SER A 447 5.33 -4.16 -17.50
N GLU A 448 4.49 -5.00 -18.14
CA GLU A 448 3.13 -5.32 -17.69
C GLU A 448 3.16 -5.96 -16.30
N ALA A 449 4.10 -6.88 -16.01
CA ALA A 449 4.24 -7.49 -14.69
C ALA A 449 4.56 -6.44 -13.60
N LEU A 450 5.51 -5.53 -13.84
CA LEU A 450 5.82 -4.43 -12.92
C LEU A 450 4.66 -3.42 -12.85
N SER A 451 4.01 -3.12 -13.97
CA SER A 451 2.84 -2.24 -14.06
C SER A 451 1.68 -2.76 -13.23
N LEU A 452 1.39 -4.07 -13.26
CA LEU A 452 0.37 -4.71 -12.41
C LEU A 452 0.69 -4.62 -10.89
N LEU A 453 1.97 -4.60 -10.52
CA LEU A 453 2.41 -4.43 -9.12
C LEU A 453 2.35 -2.95 -8.68
N LEU A 454 2.62 -2.02 -9.59
CA LEU A 454 2.53 -0.57 -9.34
C LEU A 454 1.11 -0.02 -9.50
N HIS A 455 0.25 -0.68 -10.26
CA HIS A 455 -1.14 -0.32 -10.52
C HIS A 455 -2.03 -1.52 -10.19
N TYR A 456 -2.03 -1.89 -8.91
CA TYR A 456 -2.76 -3.05 -8.42
C TYR A 456 -4.24 -3.00 -8.85
N PRO A 457 -4.77 -4.05 -9.50
CA PRO A 457 -6.10 -4.03 -10.08
C PRO A 457 -7.18 -4.05 -9.00
N ILE A 458 -7.88 -2.92 -8.87
CA ILE A 458 -9.10 -2.75 -8.09
C ILE A 458 -10.30 -2.93 -9.04
N ASP A 459 -11.42 -3.46 -8.55
CA ASP A 459 -12.66 -3.53 -9.34
C ASP A 459 -13.09 -2.15 -9.82
N SER A 460 -13.39 -2.00 -11.11
CA SER A 460 -13.83 -0.73 -11.73
C SER A 460 -15.13 -0.17 -11.14
N ASN A 461 -15.90 -0.99 -10.41
CA ASN A 461 -17.08 -0.55 -9.67
C ASN A 461 -16.77 0.07 -8.29
N THR A 462 -15.49 0.15 -7.90
CA THR A 462 -15.02 0.81 -6.66
C THR A 462 -14.14 2.04 -6.91
N THR A 463 -13.88 2.37 -8.19
CA THR A 463 -13.15 3.58 -8.61
C THR A 463 -13.95 4.34 -9.66
N LEU A 464 -14.86 5.22 -9.23
CA LEU A 464 -15.42 6.20 -10.15
C LEU A 464 -14.29 7.16 -10.57
N SER A 465 -13.97 7.17 -11.87
CA SER A 465 -13.16 8.18 -12.56
C SER A 465 -11.75 8.48 -11.99
N ARG A 466 -10.74 7.73 -12.46
CA ARG A 466 -9.39 8.31 -12.66
C ARG A 466 -9.27 8.93 -14.04
N SER A 467 -9.22 10.27 -14.06
CA SER A 467 -8.60 11.14 -15.07
C SER A 467 -8.51 10.63 -16.52
N VAL A 468 -9.43 11.11 -17.36
CA VAL A 468 -9.29 11.15 -18.83
C VAL A 468 -8.09 12.04 -19.20
N SER A 469 -7.28 11.61 -20.17
CA SER A 469 -6.36 12.49 -20.90
C SER A 469 -7.06 12.99 -22.18
N PRO A 470 -6.80 14.24 -22.62
CA PRO A 470 -7.61 14.87 -23.65
C PRO A 470 -7.26 14.35 -25.05
N GLU A 471 -8.23 13.73 -25.71
CA GLU A 471 -8.24 13.61 -27.17
C GLU A 471 -9.15 14.70 -27.77
N PHE A 472 -8.78 15.17 -28.95
CA PHE A 472 -9.35 16.36 -29.57
C PHE A 472 -10.70 16.05 -30.22
N ASP A 473 -11.77 16.68 -29.74
CA ASP A 473 -13.02 16.79 -30.50
C ASP A 473 -12.82 17.79 -31.65
N ASP A 474 -12.74 17.28 -32.88
CA ASP A 474 -12.70 18.09 -34.11
C ASP A 474 -14.11 18.16 -34.71
N ASP A 475 -14.79 19.28 -34.48
CA ASP A 475 -16.17 19.55 -34.91
C ASP A 475 -16.28 19.58 -36.44
N ASN A 476 -17.04 18.66 -37.04
CA ASN A 476 -17.61 18.87 -38.38
C ASN A 476 -18.95 18.14 -38.58
N LYS A 477 -20.04 18.80 -38.19
CA LYS A 477 -21.39 18.49 -38.66
C LYS A 477 -21.58 19.07 -40.07
N ILE A 478 -21.80 18.20 -41.06
CA ILE A 478 -22.48 18.58 -42.31
C ILE A 478 -23.56 17.54 -42.60
N ASP A 479 -24.81 17.98 -42.51
CA ASP A 479 -25.96 17.22 -43.02
C ASP A 479 -25.86 17.05 -44.54
N ASN A 480 -26.28 15.91 -45.07
CA ASN A 480 -27.08 15.86 -46.30
C ASN A 480 -27.83 14.53 -46.46
N ASN A 481 -29.02 14.60 -47.04
CA ASN A 481 -29.96 13.50 -47.23
C ASN A 481 -29.69 12.71 -48.54
N LEU A 482 -30.45 11.62 -48.69
CA LEU A 482 -30.62 10.77 -49.90
C LEU A 482 -29.47 9.75 -50.08
N GLU A 483 -29.71 8.50 -50.53
CA GLU A 483 -30.90 7.96 -51.22
C GLU A 483 -31.10 6.46 -50.92
N ASP A 484 -32.31 5.95 -51.14
CA ASP A 484 -32.63 4.51 -51.03
C ASP A 484 -31.79 3.67 -52.01
N ASN A 485 -31.17 2.59 -51.51
CA ASN A 485 -31.03 1.38 -52.33
C ASN A 485 -31.13 0.11 -51.47
N LYS A 486 -31.96 -0.82 -51.96
CA LYS A 486 -32.19 -2.12 -51.35
C LYS A 486 -31.07 -3.05 -51.76
N ASP A 487 -30.39 -3.65 -50.78
CA ASP A 487 -29.69 -4.91 -50.97
C ASP A 487 -29.92 -5.83 -49.78
N GLU A 488 -29.89 -7.13 -50.08
CA GLU A 488 -30.37 -8.19 -49.19
C GLU A 488 -29.52 -8.31 -47.91
N PRO A 489 -30.11 -8.69 -46.76
CA PRO A 489 -29.35 -9.06 -45.59
C PRO A 489 -28.68 -10.42 -45.84
N LEU A 490 -27.50 -10.39 -46.48
CA LEU A 490 -26.56 -11.49 -46.47
C LEU A 490 -26.18 -11.77 -45.01
N VAL A 491 -26.91 -12.70 -44.40
CA VAL A 491 -26.61 -13.24 -43.09
C VAL A 491 -25.28 -13.97 -43.18
N PHE A 492 -24.21 -13.22 -42.97
CA PHE A 492 -22.96 -13.77 -42.48
C PHE A 492 -23.28 -14.43 -41.14
N ARG A 493 -23.62 -15.73 -41.22
CA ARG A 493 -23.47 -16.66 -40.11
C ARG A 493 -22.01 -16.54 -39.70
N LYS A 494 -21.72 -15.70 -38.71
CA LYS A 494 -20.53 -15.86 -37.88
C LYS A 494 -20.58 -17.30 -37.40
N SER A 495 -19.74 -18.12 -38.03
CA SER A 495 -19.48 -19.49 -37.62
C SER A 495 -19.27 -19.43 -36.12
N ARG A 496 -20.19 -20.04 -35.36
CA ARG A 496 -20.14 -20.04 -33.90
C ARG A 496 -19.01 -20.99 -33.53
N GLU A 497 -17.78 -20.51 -33.69
CA GLU A 497 -16.57 -21.25 -33.36
C GLU A 497 -16.77 -21.77 -31.95
N LYS A 498 -16.75 -23.10 -31.84
CA LYS A 498 -16.83 -23.77 -30.55
C LYS A 498 -15.48 -23.52 -29.88
N GLN A 499 -15.35 -22.34 -29.25
CA GLN A 499 -14.22 -21.99 -28.39
C GLN A 499 -13.85 -23.22 -27.58
N SER A 500 -12.59 -23.64 -27.65
CA SER A 500 -12.17 -24.86 -26.98
C SER A 500 -12.51 -24.75 -25.48
N PRO A 501 -12.94 -25.85 -24.83
CA PRO A 501 -13.25 -25.79 -23.39
C PRO A 501 -12.04 -25.35 -22.56
N PHE A 502 -10.82 -25.58 -23.08
CA PHE A 502 -9.57 -25.09 -22.51
C PHE A 502 -9.43 -23.57 -22.60
N LYS A 503 -9.76 -22.92 -23.73
CA LYS A 503 -9.72 -21.45 -23.87
C LYS A 503 -10.56 -20.77 -22.78
N ARG A 504 -11.82 -21.16 -22.65
CA ARG A 504 -12.74 -20.61 -21.62
C ARG A 504 -12.28 -20.86 -20.19
N LYS A 505 -11.64 -22.00 -19.91
CA LYS A 505 -11.13 -22.29 -18.57
C LYS A 505 -9.87 -21.46 -18.27
N LEU A 506 -8.99 -21.27 -19.25
CA LEU A 506 -7.79 -20.45 -19.12
C LEU A 506 -8.14 -18.96 -19.01
N GLU A 507 -9.06 -18.44 -19.83
CA GLU A 507 -9.62 -17.08 -19.70
C GLU A 507 -10.14 -16.82 -18.28
N LYS A 508 -10.95 -17.75 -17.72
CA LYS A 508 -11.48 -17.63 -16.34
C LYS A 508 -10.42 -17.70 -15.22
N MET A 509 -9.26 -18.29 -15.48
CA MET A 509 -8.14 -18.35 -14.51
C MET A 509 -7.21 -17.14 -14.63
N LEU A 510 -7.23 -16.44 -15.77
CA LEU A 510 -6.52 -15.17 -15.99
C LEU A 510 -7.37 -13.95 -15.62
N GLU A 511 -8.70 -14.10 -15.58
CA GLU A 511 -9.64 -13.11 -15.07
C GLU A 511 -9.42 -12.84 -13.57
N ILE A 512 -8.96 -11.62 -13.28
CA ILE A 512 -8.66 -11.17 -11.91
C ILE A 512 -9.96 -11.04 -11.12
N ASP A 513 -10.01 -11.69 -9.97
CA ASP A 513 -11.20 -11.68 -9.12
C ASP A 513 -11.45 -10.33 -8.44
N LYS A 514 -12.66 -10.19 -7.90
CA LYS A 514 -12.99 -9.08 -7.00
C LYS A 514 -12.09 -9.04 -5.78
N LEU A 515 -11.99 -7.87 -5.15
CA LEU A 515 -11.31 -7.80 -3.85
C LEU A 515 -11.98 -8.73 -2.83
N PRO A 516 -11.21 -9.52 -2.06
CA PRO A 516 -11.76 -10.41 -1.03
C PRO A 516 -12.42 -9.60 0.10
N SER A 517 -13.17 -10.26 0.98
CA SER A 517 -13.58 -9.63 2.22
C SER A 517 -12.33 -9.32 3.06
N SER A 518 -12.26 -8.14 3.67
CA SER A 518 -11.15 -7.80 4.58
C SER A 518 -11.06 -8.79 5.74
N ILE A 519 -12.19 -9.31 6.23
CA ILE A 519 -12.25 -10.31 7.31
C ILE A 519 -11.60 -11.63 6.86
N ASP A 520 -11.95 -12.12 5.68
CA ASP A 520 -11.39 -13.37 5.15
C ASP A 520 -9.88 -13.24 4.93
N LEU A 521 -9.46 -12.10 4.39
CA LEU A 521 -8.05 -11.74 4.19
C LEU A 521 -7.28 -11.70 5.52
N PHE A 522 -7.87 -11.18 6.60
CA PHE A 522 -7.27 -11.21 7.93
C PHE A 522 -7.22 -12.58 8.57
N SER A 523 -8.29 -13.37 8.46
CA SER A 523 -8.30 -14.71 9.04
C SER A 523 -7.24 -15.61 8.38
N ASP A 524 -7.12 -15.56 7.05
CA ASP A 524 -6.06 -16.26 6.33
C ASP A 524 -4.67 -15.72 6.66
N ALA A 525 -4.48 -14.39 6.73
CA ALA A 525 -3.19 -13.78 7.05
C ALA A 525 -2.73 -14.11 8.48
N ALA A 526 -3.66 -14.13 9.45
CA ALA A 526 -3.40 -14.53 10.83
C ALA A 526 -3.05 -16.02 10.94
N LEU A 527 -3.72 -16.88 10.16
CA LEU A 527 -3.37 -18.30 10.07
C LEU A 527 -1.94 -18.48 9.54
N ILE A 528 -1.60 -17.93 8.37
CA ILE A 528 -0.24 -18.11 7.79
C ILE A 528 0.87 -17.43 8.58
N CYS A 529 0.57 -16.35 9.31
CA CYS A 529 1.55 -15.70 10.19
C CYS A 529 2.04 -16.63 11.32
N GLY A 530 1.19 -17.56 11.78
CA GLY A 530 1.52 -18.53 12.84
C GLY A 530 2.18 -19.82 12.36
N LEU A 531 2.33 -20.04 11.05
CA LEU A 531 2.84 -21.30 10.49
C LEU A 531 4.36 -21.30 10.29
N SER A 532 4.97 -22.47 10.52
CA SER A 532 6.35 -22.75 10.12
C SER A 532 6.50 -22.80 8.59
N ASP A 533 7.72 -22.61 8.09
CA ASP A 533 8.00 -22.67 6.65
C ASP A 533 7.63 -24.03 6.02
N SER A 534 7.71 -25.12 6.79
CA SER A 534 7.24 -26.45 6.39
C SER A 534 5.72 -26.57 6.27
N GLU A 535 4.96 -25.88 7.12
CA GLU A 535 3.50 -25.85 7.09
C GLU A 535 2.99 -24.91 5.99
N LEU A 536 3.69 -23.79 5.76
CA LEU A 536 3.44 -22.89 4.62
C LEU A 536 3.55 -23.62 3.28
N ASN A 537 4.57 -24.47 3.09
CA ASN A 537 4.71 -25.31 1.90
C ASN A 537 3.52 -26.27 1.69
N GLN A 538 2.88 -26.75 2.77
CA GLN A 538 1.74 -27.67 2.72
C GLN A 538 0.42 -26.93 2.49
N PHE A 539 0.27 -25.74 3.08
CA PHE A 539 -0.96 -24.95 3.03
C PHE A 539 -1.05 -24.07 1.77
N GLY A 540 0.09 -23.67 1.20
CA GLY A 540 0.19 -22.82 0.02
C GLY A 540 -0.69 -23.23 -1.18
N PRO A 541 -0.75 -24.51 -1.58
CA PRO A 541 -1.64 -24.96 -2.65
C PRO A 541 -3.14 -24.68 -2.40
N SER A 542 -3.59 -24.75 -1.14
CA SER A 542 -4.97 -24.43 -0.74
C SER A 542 -5.27 -22.93 -0.90
N LEU A 543 -4.31 -22.07 -0.55
CA LEU A 543 -4.41 -20.63 -0.76
C LEU A 543 -4.37 -20.24 -2.25
N ILE A 544 -3.54 -20.91 -3.04
CA ILE A 544 -3.51 -20.74 -4.50
C ILE A 544 -4.88 -21.13 -5.10
N GLU A 545 -5.49 -22.22 -4.64
CA GLU A 545 -6.84 -22.60 -5.06
C GLU A 545 -7.90 -21.55 -4.66
N LYS A 546 -7.87 -21.07 -3.41
CA LYS A 546 -8.79 -20.06 -2.87
C LYS A 546 -8.69 -18.70 -3.58
N TYR A 547 -7.47 -18.19 -3.82
CA TYR A 547 -7.25 -16.82 -4.31
C TYR A 547 -7.06 -16.71 -5.83
N SER A 548 -6.65 -17.77 -6.54
CA SER A 548 -6.36 -17.72 -7.99
C SER A 548 -7.25 -18.63 -8.87
N LYS A 549 -8.37 -19.13 -8.32
CA LYS A 549 -9.29 -20.09 -8.97
C LYS A 549 -8.61 -21.39 -9.41
N GLY A 550 -7.61 -21.85 -8.66
CA GLY A 550 -6.80 -23.05 -8.93
C GLY A 550 -5.46 -22.77 -9.60
N ASP A 551 -4.56 -23.74 -9.59
CA ASP A 551 -3.21 -23.57 -10.12
C ASP A 551 -3.18 -23.60 -11.67
N ILE A 552 -2.78 -22.50 -12.30
CA ILE A 552 -2.62 -22.37 -13.76
C ILE A 552 -1.72 -23.47 -14.35
N TYR A 553 -0.68 -23.90 -13.63
CA TYR A 553 0.22 -24.96 -14.08
C TYR A 553 -0.46 -26.34 -14.17
N SER A 554 -1.50 -26.59 -13.36
CA SER A 554 -2.29 -27.83 -13.47
C SER A 554 -3.03 -27.91 -14.80
N LEU A 555 -3.58 -26.79 -15.28
CA LEU A 555 -4.30 -26.70 -16.56
C LEU A 555 -3.33 -26.82 -17.74
N ILE A 556 -2.17 -26.15 -17.66
CA ILE A 556 -1.14 -26.19 -18.70
C ILE A 556 -0.62 -27.61 -18.91
N LYS A 557 -0.32 -28.36 -17.84
CA LYS A 557 0.12 -29.77 -17.93
C LYS A 557 -0.90 -30.66 -18.65
N ILE A 558 -2.21 -30.38 -18.50
CA ILE A 558 -3.28 -31.09 -19.22
C ILE A 558 -3.27 -30.74 -20.72
N ILE A 559 -3.12 -29.46 -21.06
CA ILE A 559 -3.05 -28.99 -22.46
C ILE A 559 -1.84 -29.60 -23.17
N GLU A 560 -0.66 -29.59 -22.55
CA GLU A 560 0.57 -30.17 -23.13
C GLU A 560 0.44 -31.68 -23.36
N LYS A 561 -0.18 -32.41 -22.42
CA LYS A 561 -0.44 -33.85 -22.55
C LYS A 561 -1.37 -34.14 -23.74
N ASN A 562 -2.43 -33.35 -23.90
CA ASN A 562 -3.41 -33.50 -24.98
C ASN A 562 -2.80 -33.17 -26.37
N ASN A 563 -1.99 -32.11 -26.46
CA ASN A 563 -1.28 -31.77 -27.70
C ASN A 563 -0.25 -32.86 -28.07
N SER A 564 0.42 -33.45 -27.08
CA SER A 564 1.33 -34.58 -27.29
C SER A 564 0.61 -35.82 -27.83
N SER A 565 -0.59 -36.15 -27.33
CA SER A 565 -1.40 -37.25 -27.87
C SER A 565 -1.96 -36.98 -29.27
N ASN A 566 -2.35 -35.74 -29.59
CA ASN A 566 -2.81 -35.39 -30.94
C ASN A 566 -1.68 -35.46 -31.98
N ASN A 567 -0.46 -35.08 -31.59
CA ASN A 567 0.73 -35.23 -32.43
C ASN A 567 1.12 -36.70 -32.66
N LEU A 568 0.82 -37.61 -31.73
CA LEU A 568 0.94 -39.06 -31.97
C LEU A 568 -0.09 -39.53 -33.00
N PHE A 569 -1.36 -39.11 -32.86
CA PHE A 569 -2.45 -39.52 -33.75
C PHE A 569 -2.23 -39.07 -35.21
N PHE A 570 -1.78 -37.82 -35.43
CA PHE A 570 -1.43 -37.34 -36.77
C PHE A 570 -0.21 -38.04 -37.37
N ASN A 571 0.79 -38.39 -36.55
CA ASN A 571 1.97 -39.13 -37.04
C ASN A 571 1.64 -40.57 -37.46
N ASP A 572 0.61 -41.20 -36.89
CA ASP A 572 0.18 -42.53 -37.32
C ASP A 572 -0.78 -42.48 -38.54
N ILE A 573 -1.57 -41.41 -38.68
CA ILE A 573 -2.37 -41.16 -39.91
C ILE A 573 -1.47 -40.79 -41.11
N LEU A 574 -0.36 -40.07 -40.90
CA LEU A 574 0.60 -39.75 -41.95
C LEU A 574 1.51 -40.93 -42.34
N LYS A 575 1.52 -42.02 -41.55
CA LYS A 575 2.18 -43.28 -41.92
C LYS A 575 1.28 -44.23 -42.72
N SER A 576 -0.05 -44.11 -42.63
CA SER A 576 -0.99 -45.00 -43.34
C SER A 576 -1.27 -44.59 -44.79
N THR A 577 -0.76 -43.44 -45.25
CA THR A 577 -1.08 -42.83 -46.56
C THR A 577 0.13 -42.75 -47.51
N LYS A 578 0.83 -43.87 -47.73
CA LYS A 578 1.84 -43.99 -48.81
C LYS A 578 1.68 -45.28 -49.63
N SER A 579 0.81 -45.25 -50.63
CA SER A 579 0.56 -46.37 -51.54
C SER A 579 0.26 -45.94 -52.99
N TRP A 580 0.92 -44.88 -53.50
CA TRP A 580 0.93 -44.58 -54.94
C TRP A 580 2.31 -44.85 -55.53
N LYS A 581 2.35 -45.82 -56.46
CA LYS A 581 3.55 -46.25 -57.19
C LYS A 581 3.87 -45.29 -58.32
N PHE A 582 5.16 -45.07 -58.59
CA PHE A 582 5.65 -44.83 -59.94
C PHE A 582 6.91 -45.68 -60.19
N MET A 583 6.83 -46.55 -61.20
CA MET A 583 7.97 -47.08 -61.96
C MET A 583 8.26 -46.05 -63.07
N SER A 584 9.43 -45.91 -63.70
CA SER A 584 10.77 -46.52 -63.67
C SER A 584 11.76 -45.43 -64.22
N LEU A 585 13.09 -45.55 -64.31
CA LEU A 585 13.90 -46.46 -65.12
C LEU A 585 15.41 -46.33 -64.73
N SER A 586 16.27 -47.18 -65.29
CA SER A 586 17.59 -47.55 -64.74
C SER A 586 18.79 -47.41 -65.68
N SER A 587 19.98 -47.17 -65.12
CA SER A 587 21.30 -47.66 -65.60
C SER A 587 22.36 -47.42 -64.50
N SER A 588 22.84 -48.44 -63.78
CA SER A 588 24.07 -49.24 -64.05
C SER A 588 25.35 -48.38 -64.18
N THR A 589 26.47 -48.59 -63.46
CA THR A 589 26.93 -49.69 -62.57
C THR A 589 27.93 -49.08 -61.54
N THR A 590 28.74 -49.74 -60.70
CA THR A 590 29.35 -51.09 -60.62
C THR A 590 29.22 -51.71 -59.21
N SER A 591 30.18 -52.54 -58.77
CA SER A 591 30.22 -53.35 -57.54
C SER A 591 31.35 -52.97 -56.58
N SER A 592 31.16 -53.11 -55.25
CA SER A 592 31.89 -54.12 -54.44
C SER A 592 31.53 -54.16 -52.94
N THR A 593 31.23 -55.37 -52.45
CA THR A 593 31.51 -55.93 -51.09
C THR A 593 30.80 -55.42 -49.81
N ALA A 594 30.55 -56.41 -48.94
CA ALA A 594 30.22 -56.38 -47.50
C ALA A 594 28.75 -56.20 -47.06
N SER A 595 28.40 -56.91 -45.98
CA SER A 595 27.04 -57.23 -45.50
C SER A 595 26.78 -56.61 -44.09
N PRO A 596 25.68 -56.90 -43.35
CA PRO A 596 24.77 -55.83 -42.93
C PRO A 596 24.82 -55.45 -41.43
N LYS A 597 24.29 -54.26 -41.13
CA LYS A 597 24.00 -53.71 -39.79
C LYS A 597 22.82 -52.72 -39.91
N PRO A 598 22.15 -52.31 -38.81
CA PRO A 598 21.95 -53.03 -37.54
C PRO A 598 20.48 -52.94 -37.02
N SER A 599 20.14 -53.76 -36.03
CA SER A 599 19.04 -53.47 -35.10
C SER A 599 19.56 -52.76 -33.85
N SER A 600 18.82 -51.74 -33.37
CA SER A 600 18.74 -51.26 -31.98
C SER A 600 20.01 -51.20 -31.11
N GLN A 601 20.44 -50.00 -30.73
CA GLN A 601 20.43 -49.55 -29.31
C GLN A 601 20.96 -48.12 -29.13
N VAL A 602 20.44 -47.46 -28.09
CA VAL A 602 20.73 -46.08 -27.70
C VAL A 602 22.12 -45.98 -27.06
N LYS A 603 22.95 -45.05 -27.53
CA LYS A 603 24.17 -44.61 -26.82
C LYS A 603 23.84 -43.39 -25.96
N ILE A 604 23.86 -43.56 -24.64
CA ILE A 604 23.90 -42.47 -23.65
C ILE A 604 25.31 -42.40 -23.04
N ASP A 605 25.73 -41.19 -22.65
CA ASP A 605 27.11 -40.83 -22.36
C ASP A 605 27.84 -41.64 -21.29
N SER A 606 28.91 -42.32 -21.71
CA SER A 606 29.93 -42.91 -20.83
C SER A 606 30.73 -41.86 -20.02
N ASN A 607 30.65 -40.59 -20.39
CA ASN A 607 31.33 -39.48 -19.71
C ASN A 607 30.57 -38.98 -18.47
N ARG A 608 29.23 -39.08 -18.44
CA ARG A 608 28.40 -38.61 -17.31
C ARG A 608 28.66 -39.43 -16.04
N SER A 609 28.66 -40.77 -16.18
CA SER A 609 28.91 -41.70 -15.07
C SER A 609 30.31 -41.55 -14.44
N ARG A 610 31.33 -41.15 -15.22
CA ARG A 610 32.70 -40.95 -14.69
C ARG A 610 32.85 -39.70 -13.81
N LEU A 611 32.10 -38.63 -14.09
CA LEU A 611 32.11 -37.42 -13.26
C LEU A 611 31.35 -37.64 -11.95
N GLU A 612 30.21 -38.33 -12.04
CA GLU A 612 29.34 -38.67 -10.91
C GLU A 612 30.07 -39.56 -9.89
N ASN A 613 30.74 -40.62 -10.33
CA ASN A 613 31.55 -41.48 -9.45
C ASN A 613 32.69 -40.71 -8.75
N ARG A 614 33.33 -39.75 -9.43
CA ARG A 614 34.37 -38.90 -8.81
C ARG A 614 33.82 -37.91 -7.78
N LEU A 615 32.60 -37.42 -7.97
CA LEU A 615 31.92 -36.57 -6.99
C LEU A 615 31.51 -37.36 -5.74
N GLN A 616 30.90 -38.53 -5.93
CA GLN A 616 30.52 -39.41 -4.82
C GLN A 616 31.74 -39.83 -3.99
N GLN A 617 32.88 -40.14 -4.64
CA GLN A 617 34.09 -40.53 -3.94
C GLN A 617 34.68 -39.37 -3.10
N ARG A 618 34.74 -38.14 -3.64
CA ARG A 618 35.16 -36.94 -2.87
C ARG A 618 34.24 -36.60 -1.68
N VAL A 619 32.93 -36.82 -1.82
CA VAL A 619 31.98 -36.62 -0.71
C VAL A 619 32.23 -37.67 0.37
N HIS A 620 32.47 -38.92 0.00
CA HIS A 620 32.76 -39.99 0.94
C HIS A 620 34.10 -39.80 1.68
N ASP A 621 35.13 -39.30 0.98
CA ASP A 621 36.43 -39.01 1.59
C ASP A 621 36.34 -37.83 2.58
N ARG A 622 35.60 -36.76 2.27
CA ARG A 622 35.36 -35.66 3.22
C ARG A 622 34.57 -36.07 4.46
N LEU A 623 33.61 -36.98 4.32
CA LEU A 623 32.85 -37.52 5.46
C LEU A 623 33.76 -38.33 6.40
N LYS A 624 34.74 -39.06 5.86
CA LYS A 624 35.77 -39.76 6.66
C LYS A 624 36.74 -38.82 7.35
N GLU A 625 37.09 -37.69 6.73
CA GLU A 625 37.91 -36.65 7.37
C GLU A 625 37.17 -35.94 8.53
N SER A 626 35.84 -35.78 8.45
CA SER A 626 35.07 -35.19 9.56
C SER A 626 34.81 -36.12 10.74
N THR A 627 34.93 -37.44 10.56
CA THR A 627 34.77 -38.42 11.66
C THR A 627 36.05 -38.73 12.43
N ASN A 628 37.19 -38.19 12.01
CA ASN A 628 38.52 -38.40 12.63
C ASN A 628 39.12 -37.09 13.19
N LYS A 629 38.28 -36.16 13.66
CA LYS A 629 38.67 -34.91 14.34
C LYS A 629 37.92 -34.74 15.64
#